data_AF-A0A958XEY0-F1
#
_entry.id   AF-A0A958XEY0-F1
#
_cell.length_a   1.000
_cell.length_b   1.000
_cell.length_c   1.000
_cell.angle_alpha   90.00
_cell.angle_beta   90.00
_cell.angle_gamma   90.00
#
_symmetry.space_group_name_H-M   'P 1'
#
loop_
_entity.id
_entity.type
_entity.pdbx_description
1 polymer ?
#
loop_
_entity_poly.entity_id
_entity_poly.type
_entity_poly.pdbx_seq_one_letter_code
_entity_poly.pdbx_strand_id
1 'polypeptide(L)'
;MKQRILQIHPLDNAIVALDSLKEGDTVNLNGRSWTLPVPVPAKHKFAAEALQAGDEVRMYGVLVGKAQTDIPAGGLLTTQNLKHATNAFAISDKPQAAWAVPDVSAWRERTFNGYHRPDGSVGTANFWLVIPLVFCENRNVGVLREALEYDLGYDKRRSYRAQTQQLIRLYASGKSVSEILETDLVSLQGEDSKRLFPNVDGVKFLTHEGGCGGIRQDAQA
;
A
#
# COMPACT_ATOMS: atom_id res chain seq x y z
N MET A 1 5.33 22.91 19.54
CA MET A 1 4.74 23.73 18.44
C MET A 1 4.35 22.80 17.31
N LYS A 2 3.17 22.96 16.70
CA LYS A 2 2.75 22.15 15.55
C LYS A 2 3.53 22.61 14.32
N GLN A 3 4.26 21.70 13.68
CA GLN A 3 4.97 21.99 12.44
C GLN A 3 3.95 22.27 11.32
N ARG A 4 4.00 23.47 10.71
CA ARG A 4 3.04 23.92 9.67
C ARG A 4 3.55 23.72 8.24
N ILE A 5 4.85 23.45 8.08
CA ILE A 5 5.52 23.26 6.79
C ILE A 5 6.49 22.07 6.85
N LEU A 6 6.74 21.44 5.71
CA LEU A 6 7.63 20.28 5.61
C LEU A 6 8.56 20.43 4.40
N GLN A 7 9.85 20.23 4.66
CA GLN A 7 10.87 19.96 3.65
C GLN A 7 11.18 18.46 3.73
N ILE A 8 10.99 17.73 2.64
CA ILE A 8 11.07 16.25 2.65
C ILE A 8 12.53 15.81 2.54
N HIS A 9 13.27 16.43 1.65
CA HIS A 9 14.70 16.18 1.45
C HIS A 9 15.50 17.48 1.61
N PRO A 10 16.73 17.46 2.15
CA PRO A 10 17.55 18.67 2.33
C PRO A 10 17.83 19.48 1.06
N LEU A 11 17.78 18.83 -0.11
CA LEU A 11 17.94 19.46 -1.44
C LEU A 11 16.65 20.06 -2.01
N ASP A 12 15.52 19.93 -1.33
CA ASP A 12 14.24 20.43 -1.84
C ASP A 12 14.20 21.96 -1.75
N ASN A 13 13.84 22.59 -2.86
CA ASN A 13 13.45 24.01 -2.92
C ASN A 13 11.93 24.19 -3.14
N ALA A 14 11.15 23.11 -3.14
CA ALA A 14 9.70 23.12 -2.98
C ALA A 14 9.31 22.70 -1.56
N ILE A 15 8.70 23.61 -0.80
CA ILE A 15 8.29 23.37 0.60
C ILE A 15 6.80 23.06 0.66
N VAL A 16 6.41 22.00 1.37
CA VAL A 16 5.01 21.57 1.51
C VAL A 16 4.33 22.29 2.67
N ALA A 17 3.15 22.85 2.44
CA ALA A 17 2.27 23.34 3.49
C ALA A 17 1.50 22.18 4.15
N LEU A 18 1.68 21.98 5.45
CA LEU A 18 0.93 20.99 6.25
C LEU A 18 -0.40 21.55 6.77
N ASP A 19 -0.61 22.85 6.63
CA ASP A 19 -1.80 23.59 7.02
C ASP A 19 -2.06 24.70 6.00
N SER A 20 -3.24 25.31 6.02
CA SER A 20 -3.52 26.49 5.19
C SER A 20 -2.77 27.70 5.75
N LEU A 21 -1.93 28.32 4.91
CA LEU A 21 -1.10 29.46 5.26
C LEU A 21 -1.65 30.72 4.57
N LYS A 22 -1.72 31.82 5.32
CA LYS A 22 -2.24 33.09 4.80
C LYS A 22 -1.12 33.93 4.20
N GLU A 23 -1.50 34.87 3.35
CA GLU A 23 -0.59 35.94 2.95
C GLU A 23 -0.09 36.71 4.18
N GLY A 24 1.19 37.06 4.19
CA GLY A 24 1.87 37.70 5.32
C GLY A 24 2.26 36.74 6.45
N ASP A 25 1.80 35.48 6.45
CA ASP A 25 2.27 34.50 7.44
C ASP A 25 3.78 34.32 7.33
N THR A 26 4.45 34.30 8.48
CA THR A 26 5.86 33.91 8.59
C THR A 26 5.96 32.48 9.07
N VAL A 27 6.59 31.61 8.28
CA VAL A 27 6.82 30.19 8.60
C VAL A 27 8.31 29.90 8.72
N ASN A 28 8.68 29.05 9.68
CA ASN A 28 10.06 28.75 10.01
C ASN A 28 10.33 27.24 9.95
N LEU A 29 11.44 26.84 9.34
CA LEU A 29 11.92 25.45 9.31
C LEU A 29 13.43 25.42 9.13
N ASN A 30 14.13 24.59 9.91
CA ASN A 30 15.59 24.40 9.83
C ASN A 30 16.41 25.72 9.89
N GLY A 31 15.96 26.68 10.70
CA GLY A 31 16.62 27.99 10.85
C GLY A 31 16.38 28.97 9.70
N ARG A 32 15.54 28.62 8.72
CA ARG A 32 15.09 29.50 7.62
C ARG A 32 13.69 30.02 7.89
N SER A 33 13.42 31.25 7.45
CA SER A 33 12.15 31.95 7.60
C SER A 33 11.62 32.41 6.25
N TRP A 34 10.34 32.21 5.99
CA TRP A 34 9.65 32.69 4.79
C TRP A 34 8.42 33.50 5.17
N THR A 35 8.31 34.71 4.61
CA THR A 35 7.08 35.49 4.63
C THR A 35 6.33 35.20 3.33
N LEU A 36 5.11 34.70 3.44
CA LEU A 36 4.36 34.28 2.26
C LEU A 36 3.73 35.49 1.54
N PRO A 37 4.05 35.71 0.25
CA PRO A 37 3.47 36.82 -0.51
C PRO A 37 2.04 36.54 -0.98
N VAL A 38 1.57 35.30 -0.88
CA VAL A 38 0.24 34.83 -1.29
C VAL A 38 -0.22 33.70 -0.37
N PRO A 39 -1.53 33.42 -0.27
CA PRO A 39 -2.00 32.27 0.50
C PRO A 39 -1.52 30.95 -0.13
N VAL A 40 -1.15 29.99 0.72
CA VAL A 40 -0.75 28.63 0.33
C VAL A 40 -1.70 27.63 1.00
N PRO A 41 -2.61 26.99 0.26
CA PRO A 41 -3.53 26.01 0.85
C PRO A 41 -2.78 24.79 1.41
N ALA A 42 -3.39 24.10 2.36
CA ALA A 42 -2.85 22.83 2.85
C ALA A 42 -2.55 21.86 1.68
N LYS A 43 -1.46 21.09 1.82
CA LYS A 43 -0.93 20.12 0.83
C LYS A 43 -0.35 20.73 -0.46
N HIS A 44 -0.41 22.06 -0.61
CA HIS A 44 0.26 22.75 -1.72
C HIS A 44 1.71 23.07 -1.36
N LYS A 45 2.46 23.60 -2.33
CA LYS A 45 3.89 23.86 -2.21
C LYS A 45 4.20 25.31 -2.48
N PHE A 46 5.27 25.82 -1.88
CA PHE A 46 5.81 27.13 -2.20
C PHE A 46 7.31 27.06 -2.45
N ALA A 47 7.85 28.04 -3.17
CA ALA A 47 9.28 28.11 -3.49
C ALA A 47 10.10 28.52 -2.26
N ALA A 48 11.13 27.75 -1.91
CA ALA A 48 12.04 28.04 -0.81
C ALA A 48 12.93 29.27 -1.08
N GLU A 49 13.10 29.62 -2.34
CA GLU A 49 13.89 30.75 -2.82
C GLU A 49 13.19 31.39 -4.02
N ALA A 50 13.64 32.57 -4.45
CA ALA A 50 13.14 33.14 -5.69
C ALA A 50 13.65 32.29 -6.87
N LEU A 51 12.74 31.92 -7.76
CA LEU A 51 13.01 31.13 -8.97
C LEU A 51 12.76 32.02 -10.18
N GLN A 52 13.68 32.05 -11.13
CA GLN A 52 13.50 32.65 -12.44
C GLN A 52 12.88 31.64 -13.41
N ALA A 53 12.30 32.12 -14.51
CA ALA A 53 11.85 31.24 -15.58
C ALA A 53 12.99 30.32 -16.07
N GLY A 54 12.76 29.01 -16.04
CA GLY A 54 13.74 27.97 -16.39
C GLY A 54 14.45 27.32 -15.19
N ASP A 55 14.38 27.93 -14.00
CA ASP A 55 15.02 27.39 -12.80
C ASP A 55 14.41 26.06 -12.36
N GLU A 56 15.26 25.22 -11.79
CA GLU A 56 14.93 23.87 -11.39
C GLU A 56 14.16 23.84 -10.06
N VAL A 57 13.05 23.10 -10.05
CA VAL A 57 12.28 22.80 -8.85
C VAL A 57 12.52 21.36 -8.45
N ARG A 58 12.93 21.19 -7.21
CA ARG A 58 13.33 19.91 -6.61
C ARG A 58 12.40 19.54 -5.45
N MET A 59 11.95 18.30 -5.47
CA MET A 59 11.15 17.68 -4.41
C MET A 59 11.59 16.23 -4.26
N TYR A 60 11.64 15.72 -3.02
CA TYR A 60 12.21 14.38 -2.72
C TYR A 60 13.69 14.24 -3.11
N GLY A 61 14.42 15.35 -3.21
CA GLY A 61 15.82 15.39 -3.61
C GLY A 61 16.07 15.26 -5.12
N VAL A 62 15.01 15.20 -5.93
CA VAL A 62 15.11 15.02 -7.39
C VAL A 62 14.45 16.18 -8.14
N LEU A 63 14.87 16.39 -9.40
CA LEU A 63 14.25 17.35 -10.30
C LEU A 63 12.82 16.87 -10.63
N VAL A 64 11.83 17.72 -10.38
CA VAL A 64 10.42 17.44 -10.69
C VAL A 64 9.83 18.37 -11.74
N GLY A 65 10.43 19.55 -11.90
CA GLY A 65 9.95 20.55 -12.84
C GLY A 65 10.89 21.73 -12.99
N LYS A 66 10.54 22.62 -13.91
CA LYS A 66 11.16 23.92 -14.09
C LYS A 66 10.12 25.03 -14.02
N ALA A 67 10.47 26.15 -13.40
CA ALA A 67 9.64 27.34 -13.37
C ALA A 67 9.36 27.84 -14.80
N GLN A 68 8.12 28.22 -15.09
CA GLN A 68 7.72 28.79 -16.38
C GLN A 68 7.76 30.32 -16.38
N THR A 69 7.69 30.91 -15.20
CA THR A 69 7.73 32.35 -14.94
C THR A 69 8.58 32.58 -13.70
N ASP A 70 8.90 33.83 -13.41
CA ASP A 70 9.53 34.17 -12.14
C ASP A 70 8.55 33.90 -10.99
N ILE A 71 9.04 33.28 -9.92
CA ILE A 71 8.28 32.92 -8.71
C ILE A 71 9.07 33.45 -7.51
N PRO A 72 8.53 34.37 -6.69
CA PRO A 72 9.24 34.86 -5.53
C PRO A 72 9.43 33.76 -4.47
N ALA A 73 10.39 33.95 -3.56
CA ALA A 73 10.47 33.12 -2.36
C ALA A 73 9.14 33.17 -1.59
N GLY A 74 8.65 32.02 -1.12
CA GLY A 74 7.32 31.90 -0.53
C GLY A 74 6.18 31.83 -1.56
N GLY A 75 6.45 32.03 -2.85
CA GLY A 75 5.45 32.01 -3.90
C GLY A 75 4.84 30.62 -4.12
N LEU A 76 3.52 30.58 -4.32
CA LEU A 76 2.76 29.34 -4.54
C LEU A 76 3.21 28.62 -5.83
N LEU A 77 3.56 27.35 -5.72
CA LEU A 77 3.87 26.47 -6.84
C LEU A 77 2.59 25.75 -7.30
N THR A 78 2.28 25.85 -8.59
CA THR A 78 1.09 25.28 -9.22
C THR A 78 1.44 24.58 -10.53
N THR A 79 0.48 23.88 -11.13
CA THR A 79 0.64 23.30 -12.47
C THR A 79 0.69 24.34 -13.59
N GLN A 80 0.36 25.61 -13.30
CA GLN A 80 0.40 26.70 -14.28
C GLN A 80 1.78 27.34 -14.38
N ASN A 81 2.50 27.44 -13.25
CA ASN A 81 3.82 28.07 -13.19
C ASN A 81 4.98 27.07 -13.16
N LEU A 82 4.70 25.76 -13.13
CA LEU A 82 5.68 24.69 -13.26
C LEU A 82 5.40 23.80 -14.46
N LYS A 83 6.45 23.46 -15.19
CA LYS A 83 6.42 22.42 -16.21
C LYS A 83 7.28 21.24 -15.78
N HIS A 84 6.78 20.03 -15.97
CA HIS A 84 7.52 18.82 -15.61
C HIS A 84 8.87 18.76 -16.31
N ALA A 85 9.89 18.34 -15.57
CA ALA A 85 11.25 18.12 -16.05
C ALA A 85 11.87 16.97 -15.27
N THR A 86 12.73 16.20 -15.93
CA THR A 86 13.51 15.13 -15.33
C THR A 86 14.98 15.36 -15.64
N ASN A 87 15.85 14.77 -14.82
CA ASN A 87 17.27 14.74 -15.16
C ASN A 87 17.46 13.97 -16.47
N ALA A 88 18.43 14.38 -17.29
CA ALA A 88 18.82 13.61 -18.46
C ALA A 88 19.23 12.19 -18.03
N PHE A 89 18.81 11.19 -18.79
CA PHE A 89 19.25 9.83 -18.58
C PHE A 89 20.74 9.74 -18.89
N ALA A 90 21.54 9.42 -17.88
CA ALA A 90 22.95 9.11 -18.02
C ALA A 90 23.24 7.85 -17.23
N ILE A 91 23.80 6.84 -17.90
CA ILE A 91 24.44 5.72 -17.22
C ILE A 91 25.77 6.27 -16.71
N SER A 92 25.80 6.69 -15.44
CA SER A 92 27.05 7.13 -14.83
C SER A 92 27.74 5.93 -14.20
N ASP A 93 29.02 5.73 -14.52
CA ASP A 93 29.91 4.82 -13.76
C ASP A 93 30.22 5.35 -12.34
N LYS A 94 29.62 6.49 -11.96
CA LYS A 94 29.73 7.04 -10.63
C LYS A 94 28.96 6.15 -9.65
N PRO A 95 29.55 5.82 -8.49
CA PRO A 95 28.83 5.08 -7.47
C PRO A 95 27.54 5.84 -7.13
N GLN A 96 26.43 5.11 -7.14
CA GLN A 96 25.11 5.58 -6.70
C GLN A 96 25.29 6.37 -5.39
N ALA A 97 24.66 7.55 -5.30
CA ALA A 97 24.74 8.40 -4.11
C ALA A 97 24.65 7.53 -2.85
N ALA A 98 25.63 7.68 -1.95
CA ALA A 98 25.80 6.79 -0.80
C ALA A 98 24.47 6.72 -0.03
N TRP A 99 23.81 5.56 -0.09
CA TRP A 99 22.60 5.34 0.69
C TRP A 99 22.98 5.37 2.17
N ALA A 100 22.50 6.39 2.87
CA ALA A 100 22.63 6.46 4.31
C ALA A 100 21.68 5.43 4.92
N VAL A 101 22.23 4.26 5.30
CA VAL A 101 21.49 3.22 6.01
C VAL A 101 20.88 3.86 7.26
N PRO A 102 19.55 3.78 7.46
CA PRO A 102 18.93 4.28 8.68
C PRO A 102 19.54 3.59 9.91
N ASP A 103 19.78 4.36 10.97
CA ASP A 103 20.22 3.76 12.23
C ASP A 103 19.09 2.90 12.80
N VAL A 104 19.31 1.58 12.82
CA VAL A 104 18.37 0.59 13.37
C VAL A 104 18.80 0.07 14.74
N SER A 105 19.81 0.69 15.38
CA SER A 105 20.35 0.26 16.67
C SER A 105 19.29 0.11 17.76
N ALA A 106 18.29 1.01 17.78
CA ALA A 106 17.18 0.99 18.73
C ALA A 106 16.28 -0.25 18.63
N TRP A 107 16.38 -1.04 17.55
CA TRP A 107 15.57 -2.25 17.34
C TRP A 107 16.39 -3.54 17.35
N ARG A 108 17.70 -3.48 17.62
CA ARG A 108 18.61 -4.64 17.54
C ARG A 108 18.17 -5.81 18.41
N GLU A 109 17.66 -5.52 19.61
CA GLU A 109 17.25 -6.54 20.58
C GLU A 109 15.75 -6.91 20.47
N ARG A 110 15.04 -6.38 19.47
CA ARG A 110 13.62 -6.73 19.31
C ARG A 110 13.47 -8.13 18.72
N THR A 111 12.68 -8.93 19.40
CA THR A 111 12.33 -10.30 19.00
C THR A 111 10.82 -10.42 18.81
N PHE A 112 10.40 -11.50 18.15
CA PHE A 112 9.00 -11.89 18.05
C PHE A 112 8.90 -13.42 18.16
N ASN A 113 7.75 -13.92 18.61
CA ASN A 113 7.49 -15.35 18.62
C ASN A 113 7.20 -15.81 17.19
N GLY A 114 8.08 -16.64 16.64
CA GLY A 114 7.95 -17.14 15.27
C GLY A 114 8.11 -18.66 15.17
N TYR A 115 7.72 -19.21 14.03
CA TYR A 115 7.80 -20.62 13.70
C TYR A 115 9.15 -20.93 13.04
N HIS A 116 10.09 -21.47 13.80
CA HIS A 116 11.43 -21.83 13.31
C HIS A 116 11.36 -22.99 12.31
N ARG A 117 12.15 -22.89 11.24
CA ARG A 117 12.32 -23.96 10.24
C ARG A 117 13.75 -24.51 10.26
N PRO A 118 13.98 -25.75 9.78
CA PRO A 118 15.31 -26.35 9.72
C PRO A 118 16.35 -25.56 8.89
N ASP A 119 15.89 -24.72 7.95
CA ASP A 119 16.73 -23.87 7.12
C ASP A 119 17.14 -22.54 7.80
N GLY A 120 16.72 -22.32 9.05
CA GLY A 120 16.99 -21.09 9.81
C GLY A 120 16.00 -19.95 9.55
N SER A 121 15.10 -20.08 8.58
CA SER A 121 14.03 -19.11 8.38
C SER A 121 13.00 -19.18 9.52
N VAL A 122 12.32 -18.06 9.77
CA VAL A 122 11.29 -17.95 10.81
C VAL A 122 9.98 -17.50 10.18
N GLY A 123 8.94 -18.33 10.29
CA GLY A 123 7.59 -18.00 9.84
C GLY A 123 6.83 -17.13 10.85
N THR A 124 5.95 -16.26 10.35
CA THR A 124 5.05 -15.43 11.17
C THR A 124 3.67 -16.07 11.37
N ALA A 125 3.41 -17.19 10.68
CA ALA A 125 2.16 -17.95 10.75
C ALA A 125 2.42 -19.42 10.37
N ASN A 126 1.56 -20.30 10.85
CA ASN A 126 1.58 -21.74 10.62
C ASN A 126 0.43 -22.16 9.69
N PHE A 127 0.73 -22.31 8.40
CA PHE A 127 -0.24 -22.74 7.39
C PHE A 127 0.04 -24.14 6.89
N TRP A 128 -1.02 -24.90 6.63
CA TRP A 128 -0.94 -26.10 5.80
C TRP A 128 -1.17 -25.71 4.36
N LEU A 129 -0.22 -26.04 3.49
CA LEU A 129 -0.30 -25.76 2.06
C LEU A 129 -0.55 -27.08 1.31
N VAL A 130 -1.60 -27.09 0.50
CA VAL A 130 -1.88 -28.16 -0.46
C VAL A 130 -1.60 -27.61 -1.85
N ILE A 131 -0.55 -28.13 -2.48
CA ILE A 131 -0.08 -27.68 -3.79
C ILE A 131 -0.07 -28.88 -4.72
N PRO A 132 -0.86 -28.87 -5.81
CA PRO A 132 -0.77 -29.91 -6.83
C PRO A 132 0.57 -29.78 -7.55
N LEU A 133 1.18 -30.91 -7.93
CA LEU A 133 2.42 -30.88 -8.71
C LEU A 133 2.18 -30.47 -10.17
N VAL A 134 0.97 -30.72 -10.69
CA VAL A 134 0.60 -30.46 -12.09
C VAL A 134 -0.81 -29.88 -12.18
N PHE A 135 -1.09 -29.15 -13.25
CA PHE A 135 -2.40 -28.52 -13.49
C PHE A 135 -3.57 -29.51 -13.45
N CYS A 136 -3.41 -30.73 -13.97
CA CYS A 136 -4.47 -31.74 -14.02
C CYS A 136 -5.03 -32.10 -12.64
N GLU A 137 -4.23 -31.92 -11.57
CA GLU A 137 -4.62 -32.22 -10.20
C GLU A 137 -5.41 -31.09 -9.52
N ASN A 138 -5.57 -29.93 -10.17
CA ASN A 138 -6.34 -28.81 -9.63
C ASN A 138 -7.76 -29.21 -9.23
N ARG A 139 -8.42 -30.10 -10.00
CA ARG A 139 -9.77 -30.57 -9.70
C ARG A 139 -9.79 -31.36 -8.37
N ASN A 140 -8.84 -32.25 -8.17
CA ASN A 140 -8.73 -33.05 -6.94
C ASN A 140 -8.41 -32.14 -5.74
N VAL A 141 -7.49 -31.19 -5.91
CA VAL A 141 -7.19 -30.15 -4.90
C VAL A 141 -8.44 -29.32 -4.56
N GLY A 142 -9.28 -29.02 -5.55
CA GLY A 142 -10.57 -28.35 -5.34
C GLY A 142 -11.53 -29.14 -4.43
N VAL A 143 -11.61 -30.46 -4.62
CA VAL A 143 -12.41 -31.35 -3.75
C VAL A 143 -11.85 -31.38 -2.33
N LEU A 144 -10.52 -31.50 -2.19
CA LEU A 144 -9.86 -31.46 -0.88
C LEU A 144 -10.11 -30.13 -0.16
N ARG A 145 -10.09 -29.01 -0.90
CA ARG A 145 -10.38 -27.68 -0.33
C ARG A 145 -11.78 -27.63 0.28
N GLU A 146 -12.79 -28.10 -0.44
CA GLU A 146 -14.17 -28.09 0.04
C GLU A 146 -14.33 -28.91 1.33
N ALA A 147 -13.77 -30.12 1.37
CA ALA A 147 -13.84 -30.98 2.55
C ALA A 147 -13.05 -30.40 3.74
N LEU A 148 -11.80 -29.98 3.51
CA LEU A 148 -10.89 -29.60 4.60
C LEU A 148 -11.12 -28.17 5.13
N GLU A 149 -11.40 -27.18 4.28
CA GLU A 149 -11.64 -25.82 4.78
C GLU A 149 -12.92 -25.75 5.61
N TYR A 150 -13.98 -26.42 5.14
CA TYR A 150 -15.28 -26.37 5.81
C TYR A 150 -15.30 -27.19 7.10
N ASP A 151 -14.94 -28.48 7.04
CA ASP A 151 -15.08 -29.40 8.17
C ASP A 151 -14.05 -29.13 9.28
N LEU A 152 -12.84 -28.70 8.93
CA LEU A 152 -11.82 -28.37 9.93
C LEU A 152 -11.98 -26.95 10.52
N GLY A 153 -12.89 -26.15 9.95
CA GLY A 153 -13.23 -24.83 10.46
C GLY A 153 -12.30 -23.70 10.02
N TYR A 154 -11.63 -23.83 8.87
CA TYR A 154 -10.75 -22.80 8.29
C TYR A 154 -11.39 -21.98 7.17
N ASP A 155 -12.61 -22.30 6.76
CA ASP A 155 -13.32 -21.57 5.72
C ASP A 155 -13.74 -20.16 6.19
N LYS A 156 -13.05 -19.14 5.66
CA LYS A 156 -13.35 -17.73 5.91
C LYS A 156 -14.58 -17.21 5.16
N ARG A 157 -15.19 -18.00 4.27
CA ARG A 157 -16.35 -17.62 3.44
C ARG A 157 -17.68 -18.12 4.01
N ARG A 158 -17.70 -18.63 5.25
CA ARG A 158 -18.92 -19.10 5.93
C ARG A 158 -20.04 -18.06 5.98
N SER A 159 -19.70 -16.78 6.09
CA SER A 159 -20.68 -15.68 6.07
C SER A 159 -21.52 -15.71 4.80
N TYR A 160 -20.89 -15.82 3.62
CA TYR A 160 -21.60 -15.90 2.35
C TYR A 160 -22.46 -17.17 2.25
N ARG A 161 -21.97 -18.33 2.71
CA ARG A 161 -22.77 -19.56 2.70
C ARG A 161 -24.01 -19.45 3.58
N ALA A 162 -23.88 -18.88 4.78
CA ALA A 162 -25.01 -18.63 5.69
C ALA A 162 -26.02 -17.63 5.08
N GLN A 163 -25.52 -16.55 4.48
CA GLN A 163 -26.33 -15.57 3.77
C GLN A 163 -27.10 -16.19 2.60
N THR A 164 -26.43 -17.00 1.76
CA THR A 164 -27.09 -17.71 0.66
C THR A 164 -28.16 -18.67 1.19
N GLN A 165 -27.89 -19.43 2.26
CA GLN A 165 -28.89 -20.29 2.88
C GLN A 165 -30.10 -19.52 3.42
N GLN A 166 -29.89 -18.34 4.00
CA GLN A 166 -31.00 -17.46 4.43
C GLN A 166 -31.83 -17.00 3.24
N LEU A 167 -31.19 -16.53 2.16
CA LEU A 167 -31.88 -16.11 0.93
C LEU A 167 -32.70 -17.25 0.32
N ILE A 168 -32.13 -18.47 0.26
CA ILE A 168 -32.85 -19.67 -0.21
C ILE A 168 -34.09 -19.94 0.66
N ARG A 169 -33.98 -19.82 1.99
CA ARG A 169 -35.13 -20.01 2.90
C ARG A 169 -36.21 -18.95 2.67
N LEU A 170 -35.84 -17.69 2.53
CA LEU A 170 -36.80 -16.60 2.29
C LEU A 170 -37.55 -16.81 0.97
N TYR A 171 -36.82 -17.14 -0.10
CA TYR A 171 -37.41 -17.49 -1.39
C TYR A 171 -38.35 -18.69 -1.29
N ALA A 172 -37.91 -19.79 -0.66
CA ALA A 172 -38.71 -20.99 -0.48
C ALA A 172 -39.96 -20.77 0.38
N SER A 173 -39.93 -19.81 1.30
CA SER A 173 -41.09 -19.41 2.12
C SER A 173 -42.08 -18.50 1.40
N GLY A 174 -41.83 -18.14 0.14
CA GLY A 174 -42.73 -17.33 -0.69
C GLY A 174 -42.67 -15.82 -0.41
N LYS A 175 -41.59 -15.33 0.22
CA LYS A 175 -41.41 -13.90 0.45
C LYS A 175 -41.35 -13.11 -0.86
N SER A 176 -41.86 -11.88 -0.83
CA SER A 176 -41.78 -10.97 -1.97
C SER A 176 -40.35 -10.53 -2.26
N VAL A 177 -40.10 -10.10 -3.50
CA VAL A 177 -38.77 -9.62 -3.92
C VAL A 177 -38.28 -8.45 -3.06
N SER A 178 -39.16 -7.51 -2.71
CA SER A 178 -38.84 -6.37 -1.85
C SER A 178 -38.38 -6.81 -0.46
N GLU A 179 -39.07 -7.77 0.16
CA GLU A 179 -38.70 -8.28 1.49
C GLU A 179 -37.35 -9.01 1.50
N ILE A 180 -37.01 -9.72 0.42
CA ILE A 180 -35.72 -10.39 0.28
C ILE A 180 -34.58 -9.36 0.16
N LEU A 181 -34.80 -8.28 -0.59
CA LEU A 181 -33.80 -7.21 -0.79
C LEU A 181 -33.55 -6.38 0.46
N GLU A 182 -34.56 -6.22 1.33
CA GLU A 182 -34.46 -5.49 2.59
C GLU A 182 -33.86 -6.33 3.74
N THR A 183 -33.56 -7.61 3.49
CA THR A 183 -32.99 -8.48 4.52
C THR A 183 -31.56 -8.08 4.86
N ASP A 184 -31.28 -7.80 6.14
CA ASP A 184 -29.93 -7.61 6.64
C ASP A 184 -29.16 -8.94 6.68
N LEU A 185 -28.29 -9.13 5.70
CA LEU A 185 -27.40 -10.29 5.56
C LEU A 185 -26.08 -10.12 6.33
N VAL A 186 -25.77 -8.90 6.81
CA VAL A 186 -24.46 -8.56 7.38
C VAL A 186 -24.35 -9.00 8.84
N SER A 187 -25.48 -9.06 9.57
CA SER A 187 -25.54 -9.52 10.96
C SER A 187 -25.31 -11.03 11.15
N LEU A 188 -25.20 -11.81 10.07
CA LEU A 188 -24.88 -13.24 10.08
C LEU A 188 -23.37 -13.54 10.01
N GLN A 189 -22.50 -12.63 10.46
CA GLN A 189 -21.10 -12.97 10.68
C GLN A 189 -21.03 -14.07 11.75
N GLY A 190 -20.95 -15.31 11.28
CA GLY A 190 -21.04 -16.50 12.10
C GLY A 190 -20.00 -16.50 13.21
N GLU A 191 -20.40 -17.06 14.35
CA GLU A 191 -19.52 -17.41 15.46
C GLU A 191 -18.20 -17.99 14.94
N ASP A 192 -17.09 -17.57 15.54
CA ASP A 192 -15.76 -18.11 15.24
C ASP A 192 -15.83 -19.64 15.27
N SER A 193 -15.77 -20.23 14.08
CA SER A 193 -15.73 -21.66 13.90
C SER A 193 -14.65 -22.24 14.80
N LYS A 194 -15.04 -23.14 15.71
CA LYS A 194 -14.08 -23.84 16.58
C LYS A 194 -13.15 -24.68 15.70
N ARG A 195 -12.00 -24.11 15.35
CA ARG A 195 -10.96 -24.76 14.53
C ARG A 195 -10.57 -26.06 15.19
N LEU A 196 -10.50 -27.15 14.42
CA LEU A 196 -10.10 -28.43 14.96
C LEU A 196 -8.64 -28.40 15.44
N PHE A 197 -7.75 -27.74 14.68
CA PHE A 197 -6.35 -27.52 15.08
C PHE A 197 -6.13 -26.04 15.42
N PRO A 198 -6.15 -25.65 16.71
CA PRO A 198 -6.07 -24.24 17.11
C PRO A 198 -4.70 -23.61 16.81
N ASN A 199 -3.64 -24.42 16.69
CA ASN A 199 -2.28 -23.97 16.39
C ASN A 199 -1.98 -23.85 14.89
N VAL A 200 -2.96 -24.10 14.03
CA VAL A 200 -2.87 -23.90 12.58
C VAL A 200 -3.65 -22.64 12.24
N ASP A 201 -2.99 -21.69 11.61
CA ASP A 201 -3.59 -20.39 11.24
C ASP A 201 -4.51 -20.50 10.03
N GLY A 202 -4.30 -21.52 9.20
CA GLY A 202 -5.20 -21.90 8.13
C GLY A 202 -4.69 -23.05 7.27
N VAL A 203 -5.60 -23.56 6.45
CA VAL A 203 -5.28 -24.47 5.35
C VAL A 203 -5.45 -23.70 4.04
N LYS A 204 -4.48 -23.77 3.15
CA LYS A 204 -4.46 -23.05 1.87
C LYS A 204 -4.23 -24.02 0.73
N PHE A 205 -4.98 -23.80 -0.34
CA PHE A 205 -4.93 -24.59 -1.55
C PHE A 205 -4.47 -23.68 -2.67
N LEU A 206 -3.32 -23.99 -3.26
CA LEU A 206 -2.76 -23.24 -4.38
C LEU A 206 -3.04 -24.04 -5.66
N THR A 207 -3.65 -23.42 -6.66
CA THR A 207 -3.93 -24.05 -7.96
C THR A 207 -3.04 -23.47 -9.04
N HIS A 208 -2.76 -24.24 -10.08
CA HIS A 208 -2.08 -23.74 -11.28
C HIS A 208 -3.10 -23.06 -12.19
N GLU A 209 -2.93 -21.79 -12.53
CA GLU A 209 -3.86 -21.10 -13.45
C GLU A 209 -3.40 -21.17 -14.91
N GLY A 210 -2.12 -21.46 -15.15
CA GLY A 210 -1.58 -21.73 -16.48
C GLY A 210 -1.64 -23.24 -16.78
N GLY A 211 -2.26 -23.62 -17.91
CA GLY A 211 -2.19 -25.00 -18.38
C GLY A 211 -0.74 -25.45 -18.62
N CYS A 212 -0.50 -26.76 -18.66
CA CYS A 212 0.84 -27.36 -18.86
C CYS A 212 1.43 -27.18 -20.28
N GLY A 213 1.04 -26.14 -21.02
CA GLY A 213 1.41 -25.93 -22.42
C GLY A 213 2.70 -25.15 -22.66
N GLY A 214 3.34 -24.64 -21.61
CA GLY A 214 4.63 -23.94 -21.72
C GLY A 214 5.79 -24.90 -21.96
N ILE A 215 6.76 -24.50 -22.77
CA ILE A 215 8.04 -25.21 -22.90
C ILE A 215 8.99 -24.77 -21.79
N ARG A 216 9.98 -25.61 -21.44
CA ARG A 216 10.97 -25.30 -20.38
C ARG A 216 11.65 -23.93 -20.54
N GLN A 217 11.75 -23.44 -21.78
CA GLN A 217 12.35 -22.15 -22.13
C GLN A 217 11.50 -20.96 -21.64
N ASP A 218 10.17 -21.12 -21.56
CA ASP A 218 9.26 -20.06 -21.10
C ASP A 218 9.44 -19.75 -19.60
N ALA A 219 10.01 -20.69 -18.82
CA ALA A 219 10.25 -20.56 -17.39
C ALA A 219 11.65 -19.99 -17.04
N GLN A 220 12.46 -19.63 -18.03
CA GLN A 220 13.83 -19.12 -17.84
C GLN A 220 13.95 -17.59 -17.99
N ALA A 221 12.84 -16.89 -18.21
CA ALA A 221 12.79 -15.43 -18.41
C ALA A 221 12.83 -14.63 -17.10
#